data_AF-A0A1Y3EF42-F1
#
_entry.id   AF-A0A1Y3EF42-F1
#
_cell.length_a   1.000
_cell.length_b   1.000
_cell.length_c   1.000
_cell.angle_alpha   90.00
_cell.angle_beta   90.00
_cell.angle_gamma   90.00
#
_symmetry.space_group_name_H-M   'P 1'
#
loop_
_entity.id
_entity.type
_entity.pdbx_description
1 polymer ?
#
loop_
_entity_poly.entity_id
_entity_poly.type
_entity_poly.pdbx_seq_one_letter_code
_entity_poly.pdbx_strand_id
1 'polypeptide(L)'
;MQQSTAVTPCVDDHSTAFCRAPPSFTGNGDLKIWLMRLVDYFEENAIPEERRYGFTKLLLSDEGYGMVIAAGFGRQGCYQALVDYLH
;
A
#
# COMPACT_ATOMS: atom_id res chain seq x y z
N MET A 1 42.20 -26.71 -18.75
CA MET A 1 41.71 -26.73 -17.36
C MET A 1 41.74 -25.30 -16.85
N GLN A 2 40.69 -24.89 -16.14
CA GLN A 2 40.41 -23.57 -15.56
C GLN A 2 39.66 -22.61 -16.48
N GLN A 3 38.34 -22.55 -16.28
CA GLN A 3 37.66 -21.26 -16.31
C GLN A 3 36.60 -21.25 -15.21
N SER A 4 36.74 -20.25 -14.35
CA SER A 4 36.18 -20.13 -13.02
C SER A 4 34.66 -19.96 -13.03
N THR A 5 33.99 -20.75 -12.19
CA THR A 5 32.60 -20.52 -11.80
C THR A 5 32.55 -19.28 -10.92
N ALA A 6 32.10 -18.15 -11.47
CA ALA A 6 31.75 -16.99 -10.67
C ALA A 6 30.43 -17.29 -9.97
N VAL A 7 30.51 -17.79 -8.74
CA VAL A 7 29.38 -17.82 -7.81
C VAL A 7 29.17 -16.37 -7.40
N THR A 8 28.19 -15.71 -8.00
CA THR A 8 27.81 -14.36 -7.58
C THR A 8 27.17 -14.51 -6.20
N PRO A 9 27.66 -13.82 -5.16
CA PRO A 9 27.04 -13.90 -3.85
C PRO A 9 25.64 -13.35 -3.97
N CYS A 10 24.69 -14.07 -3.36
CA CYS A 10 23.35 -13.61 -3.08
C CYS A 10 23.48 -12.17 -2.58
N VAL A 11 23.04 -11.22 -3.40
CA VAL A 11 22.89 -9.86 -2.94
C VAL A 11 21.82 -9.99 -1.86
N ASP A 12 22.26 -9.82 -0.61
CA ASP A 12 21.40 -9.47 0.50
C ASP A 12 20.80 -8.12 0.10
N ASP A 13 19.78 -8.21 -0.77
CA ASP A 13 19.04 -7.10 -1.29
C ASP A 13 18.08 -6.72 -0.18
N HIS A 14 18.67 -6.13 0.87
CA HIS A 14 18.01 -5.15 1.68
C HIS A 14 17.74 -3.91 0.82
N SER A 15 17.23 -4.10 -0.41
CA SER A 15 16.51 -3.08 -1.12
C SER A 15 15.47 -2.64 -0.12
N THR A 16 15.64 -1.42 0.36
CA THR A 16 14.53 -0.52 0.58
C THR A 16 13.80 -0.38 -0.76
N ALA A 17 13.21 -1.47 -1.24
CA ALA A 17 12.29 -1.46 -2.35
C ALA A 17 11.10 -0.74 -1.75
N PHE A 18 11.09 0.59 -1.92
CA PHE A 18 9.90 1.38 -1.68
C PHE A 18 8.76 0.61 -2.34
N CYS A 19 7.89 0.04 -1.51
CA CYS A 19 6.88 -0.85 -2.02
C CYS A 19 6.00 -0.03 -2.94
N ARG A 20 5.72 -0.56 -4.12
CA ARG A 20 5.09 0.21 -5.19
C ARG A 20 3.70 0.63 -4.71
N ALA A 21 3.37 1.92 -4.86
CA ALA A 21 2.03 2.41 -4.54
C ALA A 21 0.96 1.53 -5.23
N PRO A 22 -0.12 1.18 -4.52
CA PRO A 22 -1.17 0.37 -5.13
C PRO A 22 -1.78 1.13 -6.32
N PRO A 23 -2.31 0.40 -7.32
CA PRO A 23 -2.99 1.03 -8.44
C PRO A 23 -4.18 1.86 -7.94
N SER A 24 -4.57 2.88 -8.70
CA SER A 24 -5.75 3.68 -8.37
C SER A 24 -6.99 2.80 -8.26
N PHE A 25 -7.75 2.94 -7.17
CA PHE A 25 -9.02 2.26 -6.98
C PHE A 25 -10.13 3.07 -7.65
N THR A 26 -10.72 2.47 -8.68
CA THR A 26 -11.77 3.09 -9.48
C THR A 26 -13.18 2.83 -8.93
N GLY A 27 -13.32 2.05 -7.85
CA GLY A 27 -14.61 1.52 -7.37
C GLY A 27 -14.94 0.15 -7.94
N ASN A 28 -14.22 -0.30 -8.96
CA ASN A 28 -14.42 -1.63 -9.55
C ASN A 28 -13.38 -2.61 -9.01
N GLY A 29 -13.83 -3.61 -8.24
CA GLY A 29 -12.98 -4.63 -7.65
C GLY A 29 -13.19 -4.78 -6.13
N ASP A 30 -12.33 -5.59 -5.53
CA ASP A 30 -12.44 -5.89 -4.10
C ASP A 30 -11.80 -4.78 -3.26
N LEU A 31 -12.65 -3.97 -2.63
CA LEU A 31 -12.25 -2.88 -1.75
C LEU A 31 -11.35 -3.38 -0.61
N LYS A 32 -11.62 -4.57 -0.05
CA LYS A 32 -10.84 -5.11 1.08
C LYS A 32 -9.40 -5.42 0.66
N ILE A 33 -9.24 -6.06 -0.50
CA ILE A 33 -7.90 -6.36 -1.06
C ILE A 33 -7.14 -5.08 -1.36
N TRP A 34 -7.82 -4.07 -1.90
CA TRP A 34 -7.18 -2.79 -2.18
C TRP A 34 -6.73 -2.07 -0.90
N LEU A 35 -7.57 -2.06 0.14
CA LEU A 35 -7.24 -1.47 1.44
C LEU A 35 -6.07 -2.19 2.13
N MET A 36 -6.00 -3.53 2.06
CA MET A 36 -4.84 -4.29 2.54
C MET A 36 -3.55 -3.82 1.89
N ARG A 37 -3.51 -3.76 0.55
CA ARG A 37 -2.32 -3.29 -0.19
C ARG A 37 -1.93 -1.85 0.14
N LEU A 38 -2.92 -1.01 0.46
CA LEU A 38 -2.68 0.36 0.88
C LEU A 38 -2.05 0.43 2.28
N VAL A 39 -2.48 -0.42 3.21
CA VAL A 39 -1.88 -0.54 4.55
C VAL A 39 -0.44 -1.03 4.44
N ASP A 40 -0.21 -2.11 3.70
CA ASP A 40 1.12 -2.66 3.45
C ASP A 40 2.03 -1.57 2.89
N TYR A 41 1.55 -0.83 1.87
CA TYR A 41 2.28 0.31 1.31
C TYR A 41 2.64 1.38 2.35
N PHE A 42 1.73 1.73 3.27
CA PHE A 42 2.03 2.73 4.29
C PHE A 42 3.04 2.25 5.33
N GLU A 43 2.96 0.98 5.73
CA GLU A 43 3.88 0.37 6.69
C GLU A 43 5.27 0.21 6.09
N GLU A 44 5.37 -0.38 4.89
CA GLU A 44 6.63 -0.64 4.19
C GLU A 44 7.36 0.65 3.81
N ASN A 45 6.64 1.72 3.52
CA ASN A 45 7.22 3.03 3.18
C ASN A 45 7.34 3.97 4.40
N ALA A 46 7.03 3.49 5.62
CA ALA A 46 7.03 4.28 6.85
C ALA A 46 6.31 5.65 6.70
N ILE A 47 5.20 5.68 5.95
CA ILE A 47 4.48 6.92 5.66
C ILE A 47 3.79 7.40 6.94
N PRO A 48 4.02 8.65 7.39
CA PRO A 48 3.40 9.16 8.61
C PRO A 48 1.90 9.36 8.39
N GLU A 49 1.11 9.13 9.44
CA GLU A 49 -0.36 9.13 9.39
C GLU A 49 -0.94 10.43 8.78
N GLU A 50 -0.33 11.56 9.11
CA GLU A 50 -0.69 12.88 8.58
C GLU A 50 -0.65 12.96 7.04
N ARG A 51 0.22 12.17 6.39
CA ARG A 51 0.37 12.11 4.92
C ARG A 51 -0.46 11.00 4.29
N ARG A 52 -0.83 9.95 5.03
CA ARG A 52 -1.57 8.79 4.51
C ARG A 52 -2.89 9.19 3.87
N TYR A 53 -3.63 10.11 4.50
CA TYR A 53 -4.90 10.60 3.94
C TYR A 53 -4.72 11.27 2.58
N GLY A 54 -3.67 12.09 2.42
CA GLY A 54 -3.34 12.73 1.14
C GLY A 54 -3.00 11.71 0.06
N PHE A 55 -2.17 10.70 0.37
CA PHE A 55 -1.85 9.62 -0.55
C PHE A 55 -3.06 8.78 -0.94
N THR A 56 -3.89 8.42 0.05
CA THR A 56 -5.12 7.66 -0.18
C THR A 56 -6.02 8.38 -1.16
N LYS A 57 -6.21 9.70 -0.99
CA LYS A 57 -7.06 10.51 -1.87
C LYS A 57 -6.54 10.56 -3.32
N LEU A 58 -5.22 10.56 -3.52
CA LEU A 58 -4.61 10.54 -4.86
C LEU A 58 -4.83 9.21 -5.59
N LEU A 59 -5.05 8.13 -4.85
CA LEU A 59 -5.22 6.78 -5.38
C LEU A 59 -6.70 6.39 -5.53
N LEU A 60 -7.64 7.31 -5.30
CA LEU A 60 -9.08 7.05 -5.40
C LEU A 60 -9.68 7.82 -6.59
N SER A 61 -10.51 7.15 -7.39
CA SER A 61 -11.48 7.85 -8.24
C SER A 61 -12.60 8.45 -7.37
N ASP A 62 -13.45 9.31 -7.94
CA ASP A 62 -14.63 9.83 -7.24
C ASP A 62 -15.54 8.69 -6.73
N GLU A 63 -15.71 7.63 -7.53
CA GLU A 63 -16.50 6.45 -7.16
C GLU A 63 -15.82 5.61 -6.07
N GLY A 64 -14.51 5.36 -6.21
CA GLY A 64 -13.72 4.67 -5.18
C GLY A 64 -13.69 5.43 -3.86
N TYR A 65 -13.60 6.77 -3.92
CA TYR A 65 -13.69 7.64 -2.76
C TYR A 65 -15.04 7.52 -2.07
N GLY A 66 -16.14 7.47 -2.83
CA GLY A 66 -17.48 7.21 -2.30
C GLY A 66 -17.56 5.89 -1.54
N MET A 67 -16.95 4.82 -2.05
CA MET A 67 -16.93 3.51 -1.37
C MET A 67 -16.10 3.52 -0.08
N VAL A 68 -14.94 4.16 -0.09
CA VAL A 68 -14.08 4.31 1.10
C VAL A 68 -14.78 5.14 2.18
N ILE A 69 -15.49 6.19 1.80
CA ILE A 69 -16.33 7.00 2.71
C ILE A 69 -17.49 6.18 3.26
N ALA A 70 -18.19 5.43 2.42
CA ALA A 70 -19.30 4.57 2.82
C ALA A 70 -18.87 3.46 3.78
N ALA A 71 -17.64 2.96 3.62
CA ALA A 71 -17.02 2.01 4.54
C ALA A 71 -16.50 2.66 5.84
N GLY A 72 -16.59 3.98 5.97
CA GLY A 72 -16.23 4.72 7.19
C GLY A 72 -14.79 5.23 7.25
N PHE A 73 -14.01 5.08 6.18
CA PHE A 73 -12.56 5.36 6.17
C PHE A 73 -12.17 6.74 5.62
N GLY A 74 -13.13 7.55 5.17
CA GLY A 74 -12.82 8.82 4.52
C GLY A 74 -12.64 10.03 5.45
N ARG A 75 -12.32 9.81 6.75
CA ARG A 75 -11.91 10.87 7.68
C ARG A 75 -10.47 10.66 8.16
N GLN A 76 -9.79 11.77 8.40
CA GLN A 76 -8.45 11.78 9.01
C GLN A 76 -8.53 11.11 10.40
N GLY A 77 -7.63 10.16 10.69
CA GLY A 77 -7.62 9.39 11.94
C GLY A 77 -8.32 8.03 11.89
N CYS A 78 -8.85 7.60 10.73
CA CYS A 78 -9.52 6.30 10.57
C CYS A 78 -8.57 5.11 10.31
N TYR A 79 -7.25 5.28 10.42
CA TYR A 79 -6.30 4.20 10.10
C TYR A 79 -6.47 2.99 11.03
N GLN A 80 -6.65 3.20 12.34
CA GLN A 80 -6.89 2.09 13.26
C GLN A 80 -8.18 1.33 12.92
N ALA A 81 -9.27 2.06 12.62
CA ALA A 81 -10.54 1.45 12.19
C ALA A 81 -10.39 0.68 10.86
N LEU A 82 -9.51 1.13 9.98
CA LEU A 82 -9.18 0.46 8.72
C LEU A 82 -8.41 -0.83 8.98
N VAL A 83 -7.42 -0.82 9.86
CA VAL A 83 -6.71 -2.04 10.29
C VAL A 83 -7.68 -3.03 10.95
N ASP A 84 -8.55 -2.55 11.85
CA ASP A 84 -9.54 -3.38 12.54
C ASP A 84 -10.57 -4.01 11.58
N TYR A 85 -10.91 -3.33 10.48
CA TYR A 85 -11.80 -3.86 9.43
C TYR A 85 -11.12 -4.94 8.56
N LEU A 86 -9.80 -4.89 8.47
CA LEU A 86 -9.04 -5.82 7.64
C LEU A 86 -8.78 -7.17 8.33
N HIS A 87 -8.65 -7.16 9.66
CA HIS A 87 -8.56 -8.35 10.52
C HIS A 87 -9.92 -9.06 10.73
#